data_AF-A0A937MB25-F1
#
_entry.id   AF-A0A937MB25-F1
#
_cell.length_a   1.000
_cell.length_b   1.000
_cell.length_c   1.000
_cell.angle_alpha   90.00
_cell.angle_beta   90.00
_cell.angle_gamma   90.00
#
_symmetry.space_group_name_H-M   'P 1'
#
loop_
_entity.id
_entity.type
_entity.pdbx_description
1 polymer ?
#
loop_
_entity_poly.entity_id
_entity_poly.type
_entity_poly.pdbx_seq_one_letter_code
_entity_poly.pdbx_strand_id
1 'polypeptide(L)'
;MNVGRVIALFLYCFGVFVVPMAIILPLVFIFMPNPYVIQTDLLAVENGVFKTPQLIFGEGAKLAEVARSPIPGALAAEGATYEDGAWASVSVFATPEAGRTALDVVLDRIPRNATTQTPGTVTFTRSDNGRRGLLTTIGPYLFLVDDPTEDDPRSRLELLPVVAENPEKNFVTVILFDYWQWSLAALIAYILVQFLIFPRLGSWATRVGPDAGVVAIDGQALRRRLLDINNLNVPFEVKPGKRDDELIVEWRHTDDRWVGLMSVGGVKILARIRLRIDDDRSCLVRSQDATSTVQWSVGVADPASFRWRGSKGIVFKQYDRGRAYGLVFKNGKLVLDDAYNYRFDLDEMKNPIVAIIIGSGWAYNPVVTFNRVFN
;
A
#
# COMPACT_ATOMS: atom_id res chain seq x y z
N MET A 1 3.49 -4.53 -29.31
CA MET A 1 3.83 -3.70 -28.13
C MET A 1 5.33 -3.42 -28.13
N ASN A 2 5.78 -2.20 -27.82
CA ASN A 2 7.21 -1.86 -27.81
C ASN A 2 7.81 -2.18 -26.42
N VAL A 3 8.65 -3.22 -26.36
CA VAL A 3 9.27 -3.70 -25.10
C VAL A 3 10.03 -2.60 -24.37
N GLY A 4 10.71 -1.71 -25.10
CA GLY A 4 11.45 -0.59 -24.51
C GLY A 4 10.55 0.41 -23.77
N ARG A 5 9.33 0.67 -24.27
CA ARG A 5 8.38 1.57 -23.59
C ARG A 5 7.80 0.94 -22.34
N VAL A 6 7.57 -0.38 -22.34
CA VAL A 6 7.09 -1.12 -21.16
C VAL A 6 8.16 -1.15 -20.08
N ILE A 7 9.43 -1.36 -20.44
CA ILE A 7 10.56 -1.29 -19.50
C ILE A 7 10.68 0.14 -18.93
N ALA A 8 10.55 1.18 -19.77
CA ALA A 8 10.59 2.56 -19.29
C ALA A 8 9.46 2.89 -18.31
N LEU A 9 8.23 2.43 -18.58
CA LEU A 9 7.12 2.54 -17.64
C LEU A 9 7.43 1.83 -16.33
N PHE A 10 7.96 0.60 -16.39
CA PHE A 10 8.30 -0.17 -15.20
C PHE A 10 9.38 0.52 -14.37
N LEU A 11 10.45 1.01 -15.00
CA LEU A 11 11.52 1.77 -14.34
C LEU A 11 10.98 3.05 -13.71
N TYR A 12 10.05 3.75 -14.37
CA TYR A 12 9.37 4.91 -13.80
C TYR A 12 8.59 4.52 -12.54
N CYS A 13 7.75 3.47 -12.59
CA CYS A 13 6.99 3.01 -11.42
C CYS A 13 7.89 2.68 -10.24
N PHE A 14 9.00 1.97 -10.48
CA PHE A 14 9.96 1.62 -9.44
C PHE A 14 10.71 2.85 -8.90
N GLY A 15 11.19 3.71 -9.79
CA GLY A 15 11.94 4.91 -9.41
C GLY A 15 11.10 5.94 -8.64
N VAL A 16 9.79 6.01 -8.91
CA VAL A 16 8.87 6.99 -8.33
C VAL A 16 8.26 6.48 -7.02
N PHE A 17 7.89 5.21 -6.94
CA PHE A 17 7.20 4.69 -5.74
C PHE A 17 8.13 3.89 -4.82
N VAL A 18 8.91 2.98 -5.39
CA VAL A 18 9.69 2.00 -4.61
C VAL A 18 10.95 2.65 -4.06
N VAL A 19 11.70 3.39 -4.89
CA VAL A 19 12.96 3.99 -4.48
C VAL A 19 12.78 5.01 -3.33
N PRO A 20 11.81 5.94 -3.37
CA PRO A 20 11.58 6.85 -2.25
C PRO A 20 11.17 6.11 -0.98
N MET A 21 10.25 5.14 -1.06
CA MET A 21 9.83 4.36 0.11
C MET A 21 10.96 3.51 0.69
N ALA A 22 11.74 2.83 -0.16
CA ALA A 22 12.75 1.88 0.28
C ALA A 22 14.06 2.55 0.71
N ILE A 23 14.36 3.75 0.23
CA ILE A 23 15.62 4.46 0.54
C ILE A 23 15.36 5.62 1.50
N ILE A 24 14.39 6.49 1.19
CA ILE A 24 14.17 7.70 2.01
C ILE A 24 13.62 7.32 3.37
N LEU A 25 12.67 6.38 3.45
CA LEU A 25 12.05 6.04 4.73
C LEU A 25 13.07 5.43 5.72
N PRO A 26 13.92 4.44 5.36
CA PRO A 26 14.96 3.97 6.27
C PRO A 26 16.02 5.04 6.57
N LEU A 27 16.44 5.86 5.60
CA LEU A 27 17.39 6.95 5.85
C LEU A 27 16.80 7.95 6.85
N VAL A 28 15.53 8.30 6.72
CA VAL A 28 14.81 9.17 7.65
C VAL A 28 14.81 8.57 9.05
N PHE A 29 14.60 7.26 9.21
CA PHE A 29 14.69 6.60 10.52
C PHE A 29 16.12 6.50 11.07
N ILE A 30 17.12 6.28 10.22
CA ILE A 30 18.53 6.15 10.62
C ILE A 30 19.12 7.51 11.02
N PHE A 31 18.74 8.57 10.30
CA PHE A 31 19.29 9.91 10.45
C PHE A 31 18.36 10.88 11.16
N MET A 32 17.24 10.43 11.74
CA MET A 32 16.43 11.28 12.62
C MET A 32 17.20 11.47 13.93
N PRO A 33 17.76 12.66 14.21
CA PRO A 33 18.32 12.93 15.52
C PRO A 33 17.21 12.80 16.57
N ASN A 34 17.58 12.32 17.75
CA ASN A 34 16.66 12.29 18.89
C ASN A 34 16.16 13.74 19.13
N PRO A 35 14.85 13.96 19.29
CA PRO A 35 14.31 15.31 19.55
C PRO A 35 14.89 15.94 20.82
N TYR A 36 15.49 15.14 21.70
CA TYR A 36 16.08 15.57 22.95
C TYR A 36 17.60 15.37 22.98
N VAL A 37 18.28 16.31 23.62
CA VAL A 37 19.68 16.20 24.04
C VAL A 37 19.71 16.13 25.56
N ILE A 38 20.57 15.26 26.08
CA ILE A 38 20.74 15.08 27.52
C ILE A 38 21.91 15.92 28.01
N GLN A 39 21.70 16.69 29.07
CA GLN A 39 22.74 17.41 29.80
C GLN A 39 23.55 16.39 30.62
N THR A 40 24.61 15.83 30.01
CA THR A 40 25.38 14.72 30.59
C THR A 40 26.17 15.10 31.84
N ASP A 41 26.46 16.39 32.01
CA ASP A 41 27.08 16.96 33.20
C ASP A 41 26.19 16.81 34.45
N LEU A 42 24.87 16.94 34.29
CA LEU A 42 23.91 16.71 35.38
C LEU A 42 23.75 15.23 35.75
N LEU A 43 24.14 14.32 34.85
CA LEU A 43 24.06 12.86 35.04
C LEU A 43 25.39 12.21 35.44
N ALA A 44 26.35 13.00 35.93
CA ALA A 44 27.62 12.47 36.44
C ALA A 44 27.37 11.50 37.61
N VAL A 45 27.92 10.30 37.50
CA VAL A 45 27.83 9.24 38.52
C VAL A 45 29.12 9.14 39.31
N GLU A 46 29.02 9.07 40.63
CA GLU A 46 30.13 8.84 41.55
C GLU A 46 29.71 7.85 42.63
N ASN A 47 30.49 6.78 42.80
CA ASN A 47 30.19 5.70 43.77
C ASN A 47 28.78 5.09 43.61
N GLY A 48 28.27 5.00 42.39
CA GLY A 48 26.97 4.41 42.08
C GLY A 48 25.76 5.32 42.33
N VAL A 49 25.99 6.61 42.62
CA VAL A 49 24.95 7.61 42.86
C VAL A 49 25.20 8.83 41.96
N PHE A 50 24.15 9.56 41.59
CA PHE A 50 24.30 10.82 40.88
C PHE A 50 24.93 11.90 41.78
N LYS A 51 25.81 12.73 41.24
CA LYS A 51 26.44 13.83 42.01
C LYS A 51 25.43 14.89 42.45
N THR A 52 24.45 15.20 41.59
CA THR A 52 23.49 16.29 41.81
C THR A 52 22.07 15.84 41.46
N PRO A 53 21.48 14.87 42.18
CA PRO A 53 20.18 14.30 41.85
C PRO A 53 19.07 15.35 41.80
N GLN A 54 19.13 16.37 42.66
CA GLN A 54 18.14 17.45 42.67
C GLN A 54 18.10 18.24 41.35
N LEU A 55 19.25 18.47 40.70
CA LEU A 55 19.32 19.23 39.44
C LEU A 55 18.76 18.43 38.25
N ILE A 56 18.71 17.10 38.35
CA ILE A 56 18.17 16.23 37.30
C ILE A 56 16.65 16.46 37.15
N PHE A 57 15.96 16.63 38.27
CA PHE A 57 14.50 16.72 38.34
C PHE A 57 13.97 18.15 38.50
N GLY A 58 14.83 19.10 38.86
CA GLY A 58 14.47 20.52 38.95
C GLY A 58 13.78 20.93 40.26
N GLU A 59 13.26 22.15 40.27
CA GLU A 59 12.57 22.71 41.43
C GLU A 59 11.21 22.03 41.66
N GLY A 60 10.82 21.88 42.92
CA GLY A 60 9.56 21.22 43.31
C GLY A 60 9.61 19.69 43.30
N ALA A 61 10.67 19.08 42.76
CA ALA A 61 10.90 17.66 42.83
C ALA A 61 11.31 17.23 44.26
N LYS A 62 10.55 16.33 44.87
CA LYS A 62 10.91 15.65 46.10
C LYS A 62 11.58 14.34 45.72
N LEU A 63 12.90 14.27 45.92
CA LEU A 63 13.67 13.04 45.71
C LEU A 63 13.01 11.92 46.51
N ALA A 64 12.62 10.88 45.80
CA ALA A 64 12.07 9.69 46.39
C ALA A 64 13.24 8.74 46.61
N GLU A 65 13.48 8.32 47.86
CA GLU A 65 14.40 7.24 48.17
C GLU A 65 14.01 6.06 47.25
N VAL A 66 14.91 5.67 46.36
CA VAL A 66 14.62 4.75 45.24
C VAL A 66 14.27 3.38 45.80
N ALA A 67 13.01 3.21 46.17
CA ALA A 67 12.44 1.97 46.62
C ALA A 67 11.36 1.58 45.62
N ARG A 68 11.78 0.89 44.55
CA ARG A 68 11.02 -0.15 43.82
C ARG A 68 11.90 -0.82 42.75
N SER A 69 12.77 -1.72 43.24
CA SER A 69 13.70 -2.59 42.52
C SER A 69 14.86 -1.87 41.81
N PRO A 70 16.13 -2.18 42.13
CA PRO A 70 17.24 -1.77 41.28
C PRO A 70 16.95 -2.27 39.86
N ILE A 71 17.06 -1.37 38.88
CA ILE A 71 16.99 -1.77 37.48
C ILE A 71 18.27 -2.56 37.20
N PRO A 72 18.19 -3.85 36.83
CA PRO A 72 19.38 -4.67 36.66
C PRO A 72 20.35 -4.03 35.66
N GLY A 73 21.61 -3.87 36.07
CA GLY A 73 22.67 -3.32 35.22
C GLY A 73 22.76 -1.78 35.18
N ALA A 74 21.92 -1.06 35.92
CA ALA A 74 22.06 0.40 36.07
C ALA A 74 23.29 0.74 36.93
N LEU A 75 24.09 1.72 36.49
CA LEU A 75 25.22 2.28 37.21
C LEU A 75 24.76 3.22 38.33
N ALA A 76 23.68 3.96 38.09
CA ALA A 76 22.98 4.79 39.05
C ALA A 76 21.51 4.89 38.63
N ALA A 77 20.62 5.05 39.60
CA ALA A 77 19.21 5.27 39.37
C ALA A 77 18.68 6.20 40.46
N GLU A 78 17.83 7.16 40.07
CA GLU A 78 17.20 8.12 40.98
C GLU A 78 15.75 8.32 40.56
N GLY A 79 14.88 8.63 41.53
CA GLY A 79 13.49 8.96 41.27
C GLY A 79 13.07 10.21 42.04
N ALA A 80 12.09 10.92 41.51
CA ALA A 80 11.48 12.04 42.18
C ALA A 80 9.95 12.03 42.02
N THR A 81 9.29 12.53 43.05
CA THR A 81 7.84 12.79 43.05
C THR A 81 7.60 14.29 43.01
N TYR A 82 6.51 14.70 42.35
CA TYR A 82 6.10 16.09 42.21
C TYR A 82 4.80 16.33 42.97
N GLU A 83 4.46 17.61 43.20
CA GLU A 83 3.27 18.00 43.98
C GLU A 83 1.95 17.61 43.32
N ASP A 84 1.92 17.54 41.98
CA ASP A 84 0.79 17.05 41.19
C ASP A 84 0.63 15.52 41.26
N GLY A 85 1.53 14.82 41.96
CA GLY A 85 1.55 13.38 42.08
C GLY A 85 2.24 12.66 40.93
N ALA A 86 2.83 13.38 39.96
CA ALA A 86 3.69 12.80 38.94
C ALA A 86 4.95 12.20 39.56
N TRP A 87 5.46 11.16 38.92
CA TRP A 87 6.70 10.52 39.30
C TRP A 87 7.60 10.38 38.08
N ALA A 88 8.89 10.66 38.24
CA ALA A 88 9.88 10.47 37.21
C ALA A 88 11.09 9.74 37.80
N SER A 89 11.75 8.91 36.99
CA SER A 89 13.02 8.30 37.34
C SER A 89 13.97 8.31 36.15
N VAL A 90 15.26 8.41 36.48
CA VAL A 90 16.36 8.38 35.51
C VAL A 90 17.33 7.30 35.94
N SER A 91 17.79 6.49 34.99
CA SER A 91 18.80 5.46 35.23
C SER A 91 19.88 5.51 34.15
N VAL A 92 21.15 5.34 34.56
CA VAL A 92 22.31 5.34 33.65
C VAL A 92 22.81 3.92 33.47
N PHE A 93 23.18 3.57 32.25
CA PHE A 93 23.78 2.28 31.89
C PHE A 93 25.18 2.46 31.31
N ALA A 94 25.96 1.38 31.28
CA ALA A 94 27.30 1.41 30.69
C ALA A 94 27.27 1.62 29.16
N THR A 95 26.24 1.11 28.47
CA THR A 95 26.07 1.26 27.03
C THR A 95 24.61 1.53 26.64
N PRO A 96 24.35 2.12 25.46
CA PRO A 96 22.99 2.30 24.94
C PRO A 96 22.20 0.99 24.80
N GLU A 97 22.86 -0.11 24.45
CA GLU A 97 22.24 -1.42 24.32
C GLU A 97 21.74 -1.93 25.68
N ALA A 98 22.53 -1.75 26.74
CA ALA A 98 22.13 -2.11 28.10
C ALA A 98 20.90 -1.32 28.55
N GLY A 99 20.81 -0.02 28.22
CA GLY A 99 19.63 0.80 28.47
C GLY A 99 18.38 0.31 27.73
N ARG A 100 18.53 -0.13 26.47
CA ARG A 100 17.41 -0.72 25.70
C ARG A 100 16.95 -2.06 26.27
N THR A 101 17.88 -2.95 26.64
CA THR A 101 17.51 -4.20 27.31
C THR A 101 16.82 -3.94 28.65
N ALA A 102 17.27 -2.94 29.40
CA ALA A 102 16.62 -2.55 30.64
C ALA A 102 15.21 -1.98 30.42
N LEU A 103 14.98 -1.24 29.33
CA LEU A 103 13.64 -0.78 28.95
C LEU A 103 12.66 -1.94 28.84
N ASP A 104 13.02 -3.02 28.14
CA ASP A 104 12.16 -4.19 27.98
C ASP A 104 11.88 -4.88 29.33
N VAL A 105 12.91 -5.04 30.16
CA VAL A 105 12.79 -5.64 31.51
C VAL A 105 11.90 -4.82 32.43
N VAL A 106 12.02 -3.49 32.40
CA VAL A 106 11.18 -2.59 33.19
C VAL A 106 9.75 -2.62 32.67
N LEU A 107 9.56 -2.57 31.35
CA LEU A 107 8.25 -2.58 30.73
C LEU A 107 7.48 -3.84 31.15
N ASP A 108 8.10 -5.02 31.13
CA ASP A 108 7.48 -6.30 31.53
C ASP A 108 7.02 -6.36 32.99
N ARG A 109 7.56 -5.50 33.86
CA ARG A 109 7.15 -5.41 35.27
C ARG A 109 5.98 -4.45 35.50
N ILE A 110 5.64 -3.63 34.51
CA ILE A 110 4.57 -2.63 34.63
C ILE A 110 3.23 -3.25 34.17
N PRO A 111 2.22 -3.32 35.06
CA PRO A 111 0.88 -3.77 34.70
C PRO A 111 0.24 -2.75 33.74
N ARG A 112 -0.07 -3.14 32.49
CA ARG A 112 -0.46 -2.21 31.41
C ARG A 112 -1.63 -2.74 30.56
N ASN A 113 -2.53 -1.84 30.14
CA ASN A 113 -3.70 -2.14 29.30
C ASN A 113 -3.53 -1.72 27.84
N ALA A 114 -2.89 -0.57 27.61
CA ALA A 114 -2.64 -0.01 26.28
C ALA A 114 -1.18 0.37 26.16
N THR A 115 -0.62 0.21 24.96
CA THR A 115 0.79 0.54 24.69
C THR A 115 0.94 1.05 23.27
N THR A 116 1.61 2.19 23.11
CA THR A 116 2.06 2.69 21.80
C THR A 116 3.58 2.70 21.80
N GLN A 117 4.17 1.90 20.91
CA GLN A 117 5.61 1.75 20.77
C GLN A 117 6.11 2.54 19.57
N THR A 118 7.09 3.41 19.82
CA THR A 118 7.94 4.04 18.81
C THR A 118 9.38 3.63 19.08
N PRO A 119 10.30 3.66 18.09
CA PRO A 119 11.68 3.27 18.31
C PRO A 119 12.31 4.00 19.51
N GLY A 120 12.67 3.26 20.56
CA GLY A 120 13.29 3.80 21.78
C GLY A 120 12.34 4.43 22.81
N THR A 121 11.04 4.49 22.54
CA THR A 121 10.04 5.12 23.43
C THR A 121 8.74 4.32 23.47
N VAL A 122 8.24 4.06 24.68
CA VAL A 122 7.00 3.33 24.94
C VAL A 122 6.10 4.20 25.80
N THR A 123 4.92 4.51 25.29
CA THR A 123 3.84 5.10 26.10
C THR A 123 2.87 3.99 26.49
N PHE A 124 2.39 4.02 27.73
CA PHE A 124 1.48 3.01 28.24
C PHE A 124 0.43 3.60 29.18
N THR A 125 -0.68 2.89 29.34
CA THR A 125 -1.66 3.15 30.40
C THR A 125 -1.63 2.00 31.37
N ARG A 126 -1.39 2.29 32.64
CA ARG A 126 -1.29 1.27 33.67
C ARG A 126 -2.63 0.64 33.96
N SER A 127 -2.65 -0.67 34.19
CA SER A 127 -3.90 -1.40 34.46
C SER A 127 -4.31 -1.38 35.93
N ASP A 128 -3.39 -1.06 36.85
CA ASP A 128 -3.64 -1.01 38.29
C ASP A 128 -4.31 0.29 38.74
N ASN A 129 -3.94 1.43 38.15
CA ASN A 129 -4.40 2.75 38.59
C ASN A 129 -4.84 3.68 37.45
N GLY A 130 -4.79 3.23 36.19
CA GLY A 130 -5.20 4.02 35.03
C GLY A 130 -4.24 5.14 34.62
N ARG A 131 -3.11 5.31 35.33
CA ARG A 131 -2.15 6.40 35.07
C ARG A 131 -1.43 6.20 33.73
N ARG A 132 -1.04 7.31 33.11
CA ARG A 132 -0.29 7.29 31.84
C ARG A 132 1.19 7.33 32.15
N GLY A 133 1.94 6.45 31.51
CA GLY A 133 3.39 6.40 31.65
C GLY A 133 4.12 6.47 30.34
N LEU A 134 5.37 6.93 30.42
CA LEU A 134 6.32 7.03 29.34
C LEU A 134 7.62 6.38 29.79
N LEU A 135 8.11 5.43 29.00
CA LEU A 135 9.42 4.81 29.18
C LEU A 135 10.24 5.09 27.92
N THR A 136 11.36 5.80 28.03
CA THR A 136 12.16 6.17 26.87
C THR A 136 13.65 6.02 27.13
N THR A 137 14.40 5.67 26.09
CA THR A 137 15.86 5.61 26.11
C THR A 137 16.45 6.73 25.28
N ILE A 138 17.43 7.44 25.85
CA ILE A 138 18.20 8.48 25.14
C ILE A 138 19.68 8.17 25.39
N GLY A 139 20.35 7.56 24.40
CA GLY A 139 21.70 7.03 24.58
C GLY A 139 21.73 5.94 25.67
N PRO A 140 22.63 6.02 26.67
CA PRO A 140 22.72 5.08 27.79
C PRO A 140 21.75 5.39 28.94
N TYR A 141 20.83 6.34 28.77
CA TYR A 141 19.93 6.79 29.83
C TYR A 141 18.52 6.24 29.61
N LEU A 142 17.91 5.70 30.67
CA LEU A 142 16.51 5.27 30.70
C LEU A 142 15.72 6.26 31.55
N PHE A 143 14.67 6.81 30.96
CA PHE A 143 13.72 7.69 31.61
C PHE A 143 12.39 6.96 31.76
N LEU A 144 11.83 6.96 32.96
CA LEU A 144 10.50 6.46 33.22
C LEU A 144 9.70 7.57 33.91
N VAL A 145 8.57 7.94 33.31
CA VAL A 145 7.63 8.92 33.82
C VAL A 145 6.29 8.23 34.03
N ASP A 146 5.65 8.52 35.16
CA ASP A 146 4.31 8.05 35.53
C ASP A 146 3.48 9.29 35.94
N ASP A 147 2.60 9.72 35.06
CA ASP A 147 1.81 10.94 35.20
C ASP A 147 0.36 10.60 35.62
N PRO A 148 -0.16 11.18 36.72
CA PRO A 148 -1.53 10.96 37.14
C PRO A 148 -2.56 11.72 36.29
N THR A 149 -2.13 12.75 35.55
CA THR A 149 -3.01 13.55 34.69
C THR A 149 -3.31 12.80 33.39
N GLU A 150 -4.46 13.08 32.76
CA GLU A 150 -4.77 12.52 31.42
C GLU A 150 -3.90 13.14 30.30
N ASP A 151 -3.06 14.11 30.65
CA ASP A 151 -2.19 14.82 29.72
C ASP A 151 -1.10 13.91 29.13
N ASP A 152 -0.37 14.43 28.14
CA ASP A 152 0.70 13.69 27.48
C ASP A 152 1.89 13.52 28.45
N PRO A 153 2.26 12.28 28.85
CA PRO A 153 3.39 12.06 29.76
C PRO A 153 4.73 12.55 29.21
N ARG A 154 4.81 12.91 27.92
CA ARG A 154 5.95 13.60 27.31
C ARG A 154 6.17 15.00 27.87
N SER A 155 5.11 15.74 28.19
CA SER A 155 5.23 17.09 28.75
C SER A 155 6.03 17.08 30.05
N ARG A 156 5.86 16.06 30.89
CA ARG A 156 6.66 15.90 32.11
C ARG A 156 8.13 15.57 31.83
N LEU A 157 8.43 14.81 30.78
CA LEU A 157 9.81 14.56 30.36
C LEU A 157 10.50 15.86 29.90
N GLU A 158 9.78 16.70 29.15
CA GLU A 158 10.25 18.00 28.65
C GLU A 158 10.51 19.01 29.78
N LEU A 159 9.82 18.87 30.92
CA LEU A 159 10.03 19.71 32.10
C LEU A 159 11.26 19.31 32.93
N LEU A 160 11.87 18.15 32.68
CA LEU A 160 13.08 17.75 33.41
C LEU A 160 14.27 18.61 32.94
N PRO A 161 14.98 19.33 33.83
CA PRO A 161 16.11 20.16 33.43
C PRO A 161 17.22 19.40 32.69
N VAL A 162 17.35 18.10 32.95
CA VAL A 162 18.32 17.23 32.29
C VAL A 162 17.99 16.95 30.81
N VAL A 163 16.74 17.15 30.40
CA VAL A 163 16.25 16.95 29.04
C VAL A 163 16.15 18.33 28.38
N ALA A 164 17.05 18.60 27.44
CA ALA A 164 16.97 19.79 26.60
C ALA A 164 16.38 19.42 25.23
N GLU A 165 15.66 20.35 24.63
CA GLU A 165 15.30 20.24 23.22
C GLU A 165 16.59 20.25 22.37
N ASN A 166 16.70 19.34 21.41
CA ASN A 166 17.89 19.24 20.58
C ASN A 166 18.01 20.51 19.70
N PRO A 167 19.04 21.37 19.90
CA PRO A 167 19.20 22.56 19.06
C PRO A 167 19.60 22.21 17.63
N GLU A 168 20.12 20.99 17.40
CA GLU A 168 20.48 20.45 16.10
C GLU A 168 19.34 19.62 15.48
N LYS A 169 18.08 19.95 15.76
CA LYS A 169 16.94 19.41 15.00
C LYS A 169 17.21 19.63 13.51
N ASN A 170 17.51 18.54 12.80
CA ASN A 170 17.74 18.63 11.37
C ASN A 170 16.40 18.95 10.68
N PHE A 171 16.49 19.44 9.44
CA PHE A 171 15.31 19.83 8.68
C PHE A 171 14.29 18.68 8.53
N VAL A 172 14.75 17.42 8.56
CA VAL A 172 13.89 16.23 8.47
C VAL A 172 13.00 16.11 9.71
N THR A 173 13.57 16.23 10.91
CA THR A 173 12.82 16.20 12.17
C THR A 173 11.79 17.32 12.21
N VAL A 174 12.18 18.54 11.81
CA VAL A 174 11.25 19.69 11.74
C VAL A 174 10.09 19.40 10.78
N ILE A 175 10.38 18.92 9.57
CA ILE A 175 9.33 18.60 8.59
C ILE A 175 8.39 17.51 9.12
N LEU A 176 8.92 16.44 9.72
CA LEU A 176 8.14 15.29 10.15
C LEU A 176 7.31 15.52 11.41
N PHE A 177 7.80 16.32 12.36
CA PHE A 177 7.10 16.54 13.64
C PHE A 177 6.34 17.87 13.65
N ASP A 178 6.97 18.95 13.22
CA ASP A 178 6.39 20.30 13.31
C ASP A 178 5.46 20.59 12.12
N TYR A 179 5.74 20.02 10.95
CA TYR A 179 4.99 20.26 9.71
C TYR A 179 4.33 19.00 9.12
N TRP A 180 4.07 17.99 9.94
CA TRP A 180 3.57 16.68 9.48
C TRP A 180 2.31 16.77 8.60
N GLN A 181 1.41 17.72 8.91
CA GLN A 181 0.19 17.98 8.14
C GLN A 181 0.51 18.46 6.71
N TRP A 182 1.50 19.34 6.56
CA TRP A 182 1.97 19.81 5.27
C TRP A 182 2.73 18.73 4.50
N SER A 183 3.52 17.90 5.19
CA SER A 183 4.14 16.71 4.60
C SER A 183 3.08 15.74 4.06
N LEU A 184 2.01 15.51 4.82
CA LEU A 184 0.89 14.68 4.40
C LEU A 184 0.17 15.30 3.19
N ALA A 185 -0.09 16.61 3.21
CA ALA A 185 -0.70 17.31 2.10
C ALA A 185 0.17 17.23 0.83
N ALA A 186 1.48 17.40 0.95
CA ALA A 186 2.43 17.25 -0.15
C ALA A 186 2.46 15.82 -0.70
N LEU A 187 2.41 14.81 0.18
CA LEU A 187 2.33 13.40 -0.22
C LEU A 187 1.04 13.10 -0.97
N ILE A 188 -0.11 13.59 -0.49
CA ILE A 188 -1.40 13.45 -1.17
C ILE A 188 -1.36 14.13 -2.53
N ALA A 189 -0.85 15.37 -2.60
CA ALA A 189 -0.70 16.10 -3.86
C ALA A 189 0.21 15.33 -4.84
N TYR A 190 1.31 14.78 -4.36
CA TYR A 190 2.19 13.93 -5.15
C TYR A 190 1.47 12.69 -5.68
N ILE A 191 0.76 11.94 -4.82
CA ILE A 191 -0.03 10.77 -5.22
C ILE A 191 -1.09 11.14 -6.26
N LEU A 192 -1.76 12.28 -6.10
CA LEU A 192 -2.73 12.79 -7.07
C LEU A 192 -2.07 13.08 -8.42
N VAL A 193 -0.92 13.77 -8.43
CA VAL A 193 -0.15 14.01 -9.65
C VAL A 193 0.25 12.69 -10.31
N GLN A 194 0.75 11.72 -9.55
CA GLN A 194 1.09 10.39 -10.08
C GLN A 194 -0.13 9.68 -10.66
N PHE A 195 -1.28 9.74 -9.98
CA PHE A 195 -2.54 9.18 -10.45
C PHE A 195 -3.01 9.80 -11.77
N LEU A 196 -2.70 11.08 -12.02
CA LEU A 196 -3.00 11.76 -13.29
C LEU A 196 -2.02 11.38 -14.41
N ILE A 197 -0.76 11.12 -14.09
CA ILE A 197 0.29 10.78 -15.07
C ILE A 197 0.20 9.30 -15.48
N PHE A 198 -0.11 8.41 -14.53
CA PHE A 198 0.00 6.95 -14.72
C PHE A 198 -0.88 6.39 -15.86
N PRO A 199 -2.17 6.77 -16.01
CA PRO A 199 -3.00 6.30 -17.12
C PRO A 199 -2.42 6.71 -18.49
N ARG A 200 -1.79 7.89 -18.58
CA ARG A 200 -1.17 8.40 -19.80
C ARG A 200 0.08 7.61 -20.15
N LEU A 201 0.96 7.38 -19.18
CA LEU A 201 2.17 6.56 -19.40
C LEU A 201 1.80 5.11 -19.75
N GLY A 202 0.79 4.53 -19.10
CA GLY A 202 0.29 3.20 -19.42
C GLY A 202 -0.25 3.09 -20.85
N SER A 203 -1.04 4.09 -21.28
CA SER A 203 -1.54 4.17 -22.66
C SER A 203 -0.40 4.31 -23.67
N TRP A 204 0.54 5.23 -23.43
CA TRP A 204 1.72 5.42 -24.26
C TRP A 204 2.59 4.15 -24.40
N ALA A 205 2.79 3.43 -23.30
CA ALA A 205 3.62 2.23 -23.29
C ALA A 205 3.00 1.06 -24.06
N THR A 206 1.66 0.99 -24.08
CA THR A 206 0.91 -0.12 -24.70
C THR A 206 0.42 0.18 -26.11
N ARG A 207 0.57 1.41 -26.60
CA ARG A 207 0.23 1.80 -27.97
C ARG A 207 0.95 0.92 -29.00
N VAL A 208 0.18 0.42 -29.96
CA VAL A 208 0.69 -0.31 -31.13
C VAL A 208 0.48 0.57 -32.35
N GLY A 209 1.57 0.84 -33.08
CA GLY A 209 1.52 1.61 -34.32
C GLY A 209 0.94 0.81 -35.49
N PRO A 210 0.56 1.48 -36.59
CA PRO A 210 0.13 0.80 -37.80
C PRO A 210 1.29 0.01 -38.43
N ASP A 211 0.95 -0.97 -39.27
CA ASP A 211 1.96 -1.72 -40.02
C ASP A 211 2.72 -0.82 -40.99
N ALA A 212 4.03 -1.02 -41.09
CA ALA A 212 4.90 -0.18 -41.90
C ALA A 212 4.51 -0.26 -43.39
N GLY A 213 4.30 0.90 -44.01
CA GLY A 213 3.94 1.00 -45.43
C GLY A 213 2.44 0.82 -45.74
N VAL A 214 1.59 0.63 -44.73
CA VAL A 214 0.13 0.56 -44.92
C VAL A 214 -0.48 1.95 -44.85
N VAL A 215 -1.17 2.36 -45.93
CA VAL A 215 -1.96 3.60 -45.96
C VAL A 215 -3.27 3.40 -45.19
N ALA A 216 -3.59 4.35 -44.31
CA ALA A 216 -4.82 4.31 -43.52
C ALA A 216 -6.06 4.33 -44.43
N ILE A 217 -6.93 3.34 -44.24
CA ILE A 217 -8.26 3.33 -44.86
C ILE A 217 -9.21 4.27 -44.11
N ASP A 218 -10.31 4.63 -44.75
CA ASP A 218 -11.40 5.40 -44.14
C ASP A 218 -11.98 4.73 -42.88
N GLY A 219 -12.39 5.52 -41.88
CA GLY A 219 -12.91 5.03 -40.61
C GLY A 219 -14.16 4.15 -40.73
N GLN A 220 -15.05 4.43 -41.69
CA GLN A 220 -16.21 3.59 -41.95
C GLN A 220 -15.82 2.26 -42.62
N ALA A 221 -14.79 2.27 -43.47
CA ALA A 221 -14.24 1.06 -44.06
C ALA A 221 -13.61 0.16 -42.97
N LEU A 222 -12.87 0.74 -42.02
CA LEU A 222 -12.36 0.01 -40.86
C LEU A 222 -13.48 -0.57 -40.00
N ARG A 223 -14.53 0.21 -39.73
CA ARG A 223 -15.70 -0.25 -38.98
C ARG A 223 -16.36 -1.47 -39.60
N ARG A 224 -16.56 -1.46 -40.93
CA ARG A 224 -17.12 -2.61 -41.67
C ARG A 224 -16.22 -3.85 -41.53
N ARG A 225 -14.91 -3.71 -41.75
CA ARG A 225 -13.95 -4.81 -41.57
C ARG A 225 -13.98 -5.42 -40.17
N LEU A 226 -14.13 -4.60 -39.13
CA LEU A 226 -14.23 -5.07 -37.75
C LEU A 226 -15.55 -5.82 -37.50
N LEU A 227 -16.65 -5.40 -38.10
CA LEU A 227 -17.94 -6.11 -38.01
C LEU A 227 -17.93 -7.43 -38.80
N ASP A 228 -17.19 -7.49 -39.91
CA ASP A 228 -17.06 -8.69 -40.76
C ASP A 228 -16.35 -9.85 -40.05
N ILE A 229 -15.63 -9.58 -38.94
CA ILE A 229 -15.07 -10.63 -38.06
C ILE A 229 -16.16 -11.60 -37.60
N ASN A 230 -17.41 -11.14 -37.47
CA ASN A 230 -18.51 -12.00 -37.05
C ASN A 230 -18.78 -13.18 -38.01
N ASN A 231 -18.35 -13.06 -39.28
CA ASN A 231 -18.46 -14.12 -40.28
C ASN A 231 -17.33 -15.16 -40.15
N LEU A 232 -16.28 -14.85 -39.39
CA LEU A 232 -15.20 -15.78 -39.09
C LEU A 232 -15.59 -16.70 -37.93
N ASN A 233 -14.98 -17.89 -37.89
CA ASN A 233 -15.16 -18.84 -36.80
C ASN A 233 -14.31 -18.43 -35.57
N VAL A 234 -14.68 -17.31 -34.94
CA VAL A 234 -14.03 -16.78 -33.72
C VAL A 234 -14.97 -16.87 -32.51
N PRO A 235 -14.44 -17.03 -31.28
CA PRO A 235 -15.25 -17.22 -30.08
C PRO A 235 -15.85 -15.92 -29.51
N PHE A 236 -15.76 -14.81 -30.25
CA PHE A 236 -16.27 -13.51 -29.85
C PHE A 236 -17.09 -12.87 -30.97
N GLU A 237 -17.84 -11.84 -30.63
CA GLU A 237 -18.64 -11.06 -31.56
C GLU A 237 -18.32 -9.57 -31.41
N VAL A 238 -18.44 -8.84 -32.52
CA VAL A 238 -18.28 -7.39 -32.59
C VAL A 238 -19.63 -6.77 -32.90
N LYS A 239 -20.12 -5.91 -32.02
CA LYS A 239 -21.42 -5.23 -32.15
C LYS A 239 -21.23 -3.72 -32.23
N PRO A 240 -22.11 -2.98 -32.94
CA PRO A 240 -22.19 -1.54 -32.82
C PRO A 240 -22.43 -1.11 -31.37
N GLY A 241 -21.73 -0.07 -30.92
CA GLY A 241 -21.93 0.54 -29.61
C GLY A 241 -23.10 1.51 -29.58
N LYS A 242 -23.15 2.36 -28.54
CA LYS A 242 -24.20 3.38 -28.42
C LYS A 242 -23.98 4.57 -29.37
N ARG A 243 -22.72 4.78 -29.78
CA ARG A 243 -22.31 5.83 -30.71
C ARG A 243 -21.86 5.21 -32.02
N ASP A 244 -21.93 5.97 -33.10
CA ASP A 244 -21.57 5.49 -34.44
C ASP A 244 -20.07 5.14 -34.57
N ASP A 245 -19.23 5.81 -33.78
CA ASP A 245 -17.79 5.59 -33.67
C ASP A 245 -17.40 4.50 -32.65
N GLU A 246 -18.38 3.87 -31.99
CA GLU A 246 -18.16 2.88 -30.94
C GLU A 246 -18.46 1.46 -31.45
N LEU A 247 -17.58 0.52 -31.12
CA LEU A 247 -17.78 -0.91 -31.29
C LEU A 247 -17.55 -1.62 -29.97
N ILE A 248 -18.30 -2.68 -29.72
CA ILE A 248 -18.20 -3.49 -28.52
C ILE A 248 -17.86 -4.91 -28.94
N VAL A 249 -16.75 -5.42 -28.42
CA VAL A 249 -16.31 -6.80 -28.59
C VAL A 249 -16.64 -7.56 -27.33
N GLU A 250 -17.42 -8.62 -27.46
CA GLU A 250 -17.85 -9.47 -26.35
C GLU A 250 -17.67 -10.94 -26.72
N TRP A 251 -17.50 -11.79 -25.71
CA TRP A 251 -17.44 -13.23 -25.93
C TRP A 251 -18.82 -13.77 -26.36
N ARG A 252 -18.85 -14.72 -27.29
CA ARG A 252 -20.11 -15.39 -27.68
C ARG A 252 -20.53 -16.35 -26.58
N HIS A 253 -21.46 -15.91 -25.73
CA HIS A 253 -21.94 -16.70 -24.59
C HIS A 253 -23.02 -17.73 -24.94
N THR A 254 -23.63 -17.64 -26.13
CA THR A 254 -24.84 -18.38 -26.52
C THR A 254 -24.64 -19.39 -27.65
N ASP A 255 -23.41 -19.63 -28.10
CA ASP A 255 -23.13 -20.60 -29.16
C ASP A 255 -22.81 -21.96 -28.52
N ASP A 256 -23.62 -22.99 -28.81
CA ASP A 256 -23.57 -24.33 -28.22
C ASP A 256 -22.18 -24.98 -28.28
N ARG A 257 -21.33 -24.55 -29.22
CA ARG A 257 -19.92 -24.99 -29.36
C ARG A 257 -19.01 -24.51 -28.23
N TRP A 258 -19.37 -23.42 -27.56
CA TRP A 258 -18.56 -22.76 -26.53
C TRP A 258 -19.25 -22.72 -25.15
N VAL A 259 -20.55 -23.02 -25.09
CA VAL A 259 -21.36 -23.17 -23.86
C VAL A 259 -20.77 -24.23 -22.92
N GLY A 260 -20.15 -25.28 -23.47
CA GLY A 260 -19.48 -26.33 -22.69
C GLY A 260 -18.31 -25.82 -21.83
N LEU A 261 -17.72 -24.66 -22.14
CA LEU A 261 -16.61 -24.10 -21.37
C LEU A 261 -17.05 -23.31 -20.12
N MET A 262 -18.33 -22.90 -20.04
CA MET A 262 -18.80 -21.88 -19.07
C MET A 262 -20.06 -22.27 -18.27
N SER A 263 -20.79 -23.34 -18.61
CA SER A 263 -22.18 -23.52 -18.14
C SER A 263 -22.44 -24.52 -17.00
N VAL A 264 -21.45 -25.22 -16.43
CA VAL A 264 -21.73 -26.21 -15.35
C VAL A 264 -20.88 -26.01 -14.07
N GLY A 265 -20.09 -24.93 -14.00
CA GLY A 265 -19.16 -24.69 -12.87
C GLY A 265 -19.33 -23.36 -12.13
N GLY A 266 -20.40 -22.59 -12.36
CA GLY A 266 -20.70 -21.38 -11.59
C GLY A 266 -19.76 -20.17 -11.78
N VAL A 267 -18.76 -20.26 -12.66
CA VAL A 267 -17.86 -19.14 -13.00
C VAL A 267 -18.25 -18.55 -14.36
N LYS A 268 -18.69 -17.29 -14.37
CA LYS A 268 -19.00 -16.51 -15.57
C LYS A 268 -18.01 -15.35 -15.70
N ILE A 269 -17.04 -15.50 -16.61
CA ILE A 269 -16.12 -14.42 -16.99
C ILE A 269 -16.75 -13.62 -18.14
N LEU A 270 -17.03 -12.35 -17.89
CA LEU A 270 -17.50 -11.38 -18.87
C LEU A 270 -16.31 -10.52 -19.29
N ALA A 271 -15.75 -10.78 -20.47
CA ALA A 271 -14.73 -9.92 -21.07
C ALA A 271 -15.38 -9.06 -22.17
N ARG A 272 -15.27 -7.75 -22.01
CA ARG A 272 -15.79 -6.75 -22.96
C ARG A 272 -14.68 -5.79 -23.33
N ILE A 273 -14.43 -5.61 -24.62
CA ILE A 273 -13.51 -4.59 -25.13
C ILE A 273 -14.35 -3.55 -25.86
N ARG A 274 -14.37 -2.32 -25.37
CA ARG A 274 -14.96 -1.20 -26.10
C ARG A 274 -13.91 -0.59 -26.99
N LEU A 275 -14.24 -0.36 -28.25
CA LEU A 275 -13.38 0.29 -29.23
C LEU A 275 -14.05 1.60 -29.64
N ARG A 276 -13.24 2.63 -29.83
CA ARG A 276 -13.68 3.92 -30.34
C ARG A 276 -12.77 4.39 -31.47
N ILE A 277 -13.34 4.58 -32.65
CA ILE A 277 -12.61 5.00 -33.86
C ILE A 277 -12.49 6.53 -33.86
N ASP A 278 -11.26 7.04 -33.81
CA ASP A 278 -10.95 8.48 -33.79
C ASP A 278 -10.46 8.91 -35.19
N ASP A 279 -11.42 9.25 -36.04
CA ASP A 279 -11.19 9.65 -37.45
C ASP A 279 -10.74 11.13 -37.57
N ASP A 280 -10.85 11.89 -36.49
CA ASP A 280 -10.80 13.34 -36.51
C ASP A 280 -9.40 13.96 -36.66
N ARG A 281 -8.30 13.17 -36.64
CA ARG A 281 -6.92 13.60 -37.01
C ARG A 281 -5.81 12.56 -36.91
N SER A 282 -6.03 11.40 -36.28
CA SER A 282 -4.92 10.58 -35.75
C SER A 282 -4.84 9.14 -36.29
N CYS A 283 -5.81 8.71 -37.11
CA CYS A 283 -6.01 7.30 -37.50
C CYS A 283 -5.79 6.37 -36.30
N LEU A 284 -6.51 6.65 -35.20
CA LEU A 284 -6.32 6.01 -33.90
C LEU A 284 -7.59 5.31 -33.45
N VAL A 285 -7.47 4.04 -33.04
CA VAL A 285 -8.53 3.32 -32.35
C VAL A 285 -8.20 3.27 -30.87
N ARG A 286 -9.04 3.90 -30.05
CA ARG A 286 -8.94 3.83 -28.59
C ARG A 286 -9.67 2.58 -28.09
N SER A 287 -9.04 1.80 -27.22
CA SER A 287 -9.66 0.61 -26.63
C SER A 287 -9.76 0.71 -25.11
N GLN A 288 -10.88 0.25 -24.55
CA GLN A 288 -11.08 0.15 -23.11
C GLN A 288 -11.50 -1.28 -22.78
N ASP A 289 -10.68 -1.99 -22.01
CA ASP A 289 -10.99 -3.33 -21.57
C ASP A 289 -11.77 -3.27 -20.25
N ALA A 290 -12.83 -4.08 -20.17
CA ALA A 290 -13.59 -4.33 -18.97
C ALA A 290 -13.77 -5.84 -18.79
N THR A 291 -13.17 -6.39 -17.73
CA THR A 291 -13.35 -7.79 -17.37
C THR A 291 -14.17 -7.85 -16.08
N SER A 292 -15.17 -8.73 -16.02
CA SER A 292 -15.96 -8.99 -14.82
C SER A 292 -16.08 -10.48 -14.60
N THR A 293 -15.56 -10.97 -13.50
CA THR A 293 -15.70 -12.36 -13.10
C THR A 293 -16.81 -12.47 -12.06
N VAL A 294 -17.82 -13.27 -12.38
CA VAL A 294 -18.88 -13.66 -11.45
C VAL A 294 -18.62 -15.11 -11.07
N GLN A 295 -18.35 -15.39 -9.81
CA GLN A 295 -18.27 -16.75 -9.27
C GLN A 295 -19.46 -16.97 -8.36
N TRP A 296 -20.21 -18.04 -8.60
CA TRP A 296 -21.23 -18.53 -7.69
C TRP A 296 -21.00 -20.02 -7.43
N SER A 297 -21.12 -20.46 -6.18
CA SER A 297 -21.09 -21.89 -5.82
C SER A 297 -22.36 -22.28 -5.09
N VAL A 298 -22.87 -23.48 -5.38
CA VAL A 298 -23.94 -24.13 -4.60
C VAL A 298 -23.42 -25.51 -4.25
N GLY A 299 -23.05 -25.71 -2.99
CA GLY A 299 -22.63 -27.01 -2.45
C GLY A 299 -23.73 -27.60 -1.56
N VAL A 300 -23.81 -28.93 -1.50
CA VAL A 300 -24.74 -29.63 -0.58
C VAL A 300 -24.33 -29.46 0.89
N ALA A 301 -23.09 -29.02 1.15
CA ALA A 301 -22.52 -28.81 2.48
C ALA A 301 -21.89 -27.41 2.71
N ASP A 302 -21.93 -26.50 1.73
CA ASP A 302 -21.34 -25.16 1.83
C ASP A 302 -22.40 -24.07 1.55
N PRO A 303 -22.40 -22.95 2.30
CA PRO A 303 -23.31 -21.85 2.06
C PRO A 303 -23.07 -21.25 0.66
N ALA A 304 -24.14 -20.92 -0.05
CA ALA A 304 -24.09 -20.32 -1.37
C ALA A 304 -23.16 -19.09 -1.35
N SER A 305 -22.03 -19.17 -2.07
CA SER A 305 -21.06 -18.07 -2.10
C SER A 305 -21.20 -17.32 -3.40
N PHE A 306 -21.30 -15.98 -3.33
CA PHE A 306 -21.30 -15.09 -4.48
C PHE A 306 -20.08 -14.18 -4.38
N ARG A 307 -19.20 -14.24 -5.39
CA ARG A 307 -18.02 -13.39 -5.47
C ARG A 307 -17.99 -12.69 -6.82
N TRP A 308 -18.08 -11.36 -6.79
CA TRP A 308 -17.94 -10.50 -7.96
C TRP A 308 -16.60 -9.77 -7.93
N ARG A 309 -15.87 -9.80 -9.04
CA ARG A 309 -14.63 -9.03 -9.23
C ARG A 309 -14.67 -8.37 -10.61
N GLY A 310 -14.64 -7.04 -10.65
CA GLY A 310 -14.58 -6.27 -11.88
C GLY A 310 -13.28 -5.49 -12.00
N SER A 311 -12.68 -5.48 -13.19
CA SER A 311 -11.57 -4.60 -13.55
C SER A 311 -11.94 -3.79 -14.79
N LYS A 312 -11.54 -2.51 -14.82
CA LYS A 312 -11.62 -1.62 -15.98
C LYS A 312 -10.26 -0.96 -16.14
N GLY A 313 -9.62 -1.07 -17.30
CA GLY A 313 -8.30 -0.49 -17.50
C GLY A 313 -7.51 -1.11 -18.64
N ILE A 314 -6.19 -0.88 -18.64
CA ILE A 314 -5.26 -1.45 -19.61
C ILE A 314 -4.75 -2.78 -19.07
N VAL A 315 -5.20 -3.89 -19.66
CA VAL A 315 -4.74 -5.22 -19.29
C VAL A 315 -3.55 -5.61 -20.16
N PHE A 316 -2.35 -5.68 -19.57
CA PHE A 316 -1.11 -6.03 -20.27
C PHE A 316 -1.06 -7.49 -20.71
N LYS A 317 -1.52 -8.40 -19.83
CA LYS A 317 -1.65 -9.85 -20.08
C LYS A 317 -2.58 -10.43 -19.00
N GLN A 318 -3.58 -11.21 -19.39
CA GLN A 318 -4.46 -11.90 -18.45
C GLN A 318 -4.52 -13.38 -18.80
N TYR A 319 -4.10 -14.22 -17.85
CA TYR A 319 -4.02 -15.65 -17.99
C TYR A 319 -4.74 -16.34 -16.83
N ASP A 320 -5.96 -16.83 -17.06
CA ASP A 320 -6.74 -17.50 -16.03
C ASP A 320 -6.81 -19.01 -16.31
N ARG A 321 -6.33 -19.82 -15.37
CA ARG A 321 -6.48 -21.28 -15.32
C ARG A 321 -7.26 -21.66 -14.06
N GLY A 322 -8.35 -22.40 -14.22
CA GLY A 322 -9.12 -22.95 -13.10
C GLY A 322 -9.31 -24.46 -13.25
N ARG A 323 -9.21 -25.17 -12.12
CA ARG A 323 -9.68 -26.54 -11.94
C ARG A 323 -10.93 -26.50 -11.07
N ALA A 324 -12.03 -27.03 -11.58
CA ALA A 324 -13.29 -27.13 -10.83
C ALA A 324 -13.63 -28.61 -10.62
N TYR A 325 -13.87 -28.98 -9.36
CA TYR A 325 -14.42 -30.28 -8.98
C TYR A 325 -15.95 -30.17 -9.02
N GLY A 326 -16.61 -31.06 -9.76
CA GLY A 326 -18.06 -31.02 -9.95
C GLY A 326 -18.67 -32.41 -9.90
N LEU A 327 -19.94 -32.47 -9.52
CA LEU A 327 -20.73 -33.69 -9.60
C LEU A 327 -21.15 -33.89 -11.06
N VAL A 328 -20.56 -34.87 -11.75
CA VAL A 328 -20.85 -35.17 -13.16
C VAL A 328 -21.61 -36.49 -13.23
N PHE A 329 -22.69 -36.52 -14.02
CA PHE A 329 -23.40 -37.75 -14.33
C PHE A 329 -22.65 -38.54 -15.40
N LYS A 330 -22.01 -39.65 -15.01
CA LYS A 330 -21.43 -40.63 -15.94
C LYS A 330 -22.15 -41.96 -15.76
N ASN A 331 -22.64 -42.55 -16.85
CA ASN A 331 -23.29 -43.87 -16.87
C ASN A 331 -24.45 -44.01 -15.84
N GLY A 332 -25.28 -42.98 -15.71
CA GLY A 332 -26.42 -42.99 -14.78
C GLY A 332 -26.05 -42.92 -13.29
N LYS A 333 -24.77 -42.69 -12.96
CA LYS A 333 -24.30 -42.47 -11.58
C LYS A 333 -23.66 -41.10 -11.44
N LEU A 334 -23.89 -40.50 -10.29
CA LEU A 334 -23.39 -39.19 -9.89
C LEU A 334 -21.97 -39.41 -9.33
N VAL A 335 -20.94 -38.96 -10.04
CA VAL A 335 -19.53 -39.19 -9.66
C VAL A 335 -18.86 -37.83 -9.45
N LEU A 336 -18.04 -37.74 -8.39
CA LEU A 336 -17.18 -36.59 -8.12
C LEU A 336 -15.93 -36.76 -8.98
N ASP A 337 -15.83 -36.02 -10.07
CA ASP A 337 -14.76 -36.13 -11.06
C ASP A 337 -14.15 -34.75 -11.35
N ASP A 338 -12.94 -34.72 -11.92
CA ASP A 338 -12.32 -33.50 -12.45
C ASP A 338 -13.21 -32.97 -13.57
N ALA A 339 -14.12 -32.06 -13.25
CA ALA A 339 -15.17 -31.70 -14.17
C ALA A 339 -14.58 -31.02 -15.41
N TYR A 340 -13.69 -30.01 -15.26
CA TYR A 340 -13.05 -29.34 -16.41
C TYR A 340 -11.76 -28.58 -16.05
N ASN A 341 -10.81 -28.52 -17.01
CA ASN A 341 -9.73 -27.53 -17.08
C ASN A 341 -10.16 -26.44 -18.08
N TYR A 342 -10.42 -25.21 -17.64
CA TYR A 342 -10.62 -24.09 -18.57
C TYR A 342 -9.38 -23.18 -18.59
N ARG A 343 -9.08 -22.64 -19.79
CA ARG A 343 -8.02 -21.65 -20.03
C ARG A 343 -8.68 -20.44 -20.69
N PHE A 344 -8.72 -19.31 -20.00
CA PHE A 344 -9.15 -18.04 -20.57
C PHE A 344 -7.90 -17.20 -20.87
N ASP A 345 -7.74 -16.81 -22.13
CA ASP A 345 -6.61 -16.02 -22.61
C ASP A 345 -7.16 -14.77 -23.33
N LEU A 346 -7.06 -13.60 -22.69
CA LEU A 346 -7.58 -12.35 -23.25
C LEU A 346 -6.87 -11.96 -24.56
N ASP A 347 -5.65 -12.46 -24.77
CA ASP A 347 -4.87 -12.21 -25.98
C ASP A 347 -5.50 -12.89 -27.21
N GLU A 348 -6.26 -13.98 -27.03
CA GLU A 348 -6.99 -14.65 -28.12
C GLU A 348 -8.11 -13.78 -28.71
N MET A 349 -8.74 -12.93 -27.90
CA MET A 349 -9.70 -11.93 -28.39
C MET A 349 -8.97 -10.73 -29.02
N LYS A 350 -7.95 -10.22 -28.32
CA LYS A 350 -7.30 -8.95 -28.68
C LYS A 350 -6.50 -9.06 -29.97
N ASN A 351 -5.74 -10.13 -30.16
CA ASN A 351 -4.78 -10.23 -31.25
C ASN A 351 -5.43 -10.10 -32.65
N PRO A 352 -6.54 -10.79 -32.96
CA PRO A 352 -7.20 -10.63 -34.26
C PRO A 352 -7.71 -9.20 -34.51
N ILE A 353 -8.24 -8.54 -33.48
CA ILE A 353 -8.75 -7.16 -33.58
C ILE A 353 -7.59 -6.20 -33.82
N VAL A 354 -6.52 -6.30 -33.04
CA VAL A 354 -5.34 -5.46 -33.18
C VAL A 354 -4.72 -5.64 -34.57
N ALA A 355 -4.61 -6.88 -35.06
CA ALA A 355 -4.09 -7.18 -36.39
C ALA A 355 -4.90 -6.49 -37.51
N ILE A 356 -6.23 -6.50 -37.42
CA ILE A 356 -7.10 -5.82 -38.41
C ILE A 356 -6.93 -4.30 -38.35
N ILE A 357 -6.79 -3.72 -37.16
CA ILE A 357 -6.59 -2.29 -36.97
C ILE A 357 -5.24 -1.84 -37.56
N ILE A 358 -4.14 -2.49 -37.17
CA ILE A 358 -2.80 -2.13 -37.62
C ILE A 358 -2.59 -2.41 -39.12
N GLY A 359 -3.12 -3.53 -39.62
CA GLY A 359 -3.10 -3.89 -41.04
C GLY A 359 -4.04 -3.05 -41.91
N SER A 360 -4.90 -2.22 -41.30
CA SER A 360 -5.70 -1.22 -41.98
C SER A 360 -5.06 0.18 -41.95
N GLY A 361 -3.84 0.31 -41.42
CA GLY A 361 -3.10 1.57 -41.30
C GLY A 361 -3.49 2.42 -40.09
N TRP A 362 -4.20 1.85 -39.11
CA TRP A 362 -4.61 2.54 -37.89
C TRP A 362 -3.78 2.13 -36.69
N ALA A 363 -3.56 3.05 -35.74
CA ALA A 363 -2.89 2.75 -34.48
C ALA A 363 -3.89 2.23 -33.44
N TYR A 364 -3.52 1.20 -32.67
CA TYR A 364 -4.29 0.69 -31.54
C TYR A 364 -3.77 1.30 -30.23
N ASN A 365 -4.65 1.93 -29.46
CA ASN A 365 -4.29 2.63 -28.23
C ASN A 365 -5.19 2.25 -27.04
N PRO A 366 -4.72 1.37 -26.15
CA PRO A 366 -5.41 1.09 -24.89
C PRO A 366 -5.50 2.33 -24.00
N VAL A 367 -6.68 2.58 -23.46
CA VAL A 367 -6.98 3.71 -22.56
C VAL A 367 -7.76 3.23 -21.34
N VAL A 368 -7.51 3.85 -20.19
CA VAL A 368 -8.28 3.58 -18.96
C VAL A 368 -9.69 4.17 -19.06
N THR A 369 -9.83 5.33 -19.72
CA THR A 369 -11.11 6.02 -19.91
C THR A 369 -11.17 6.67 -21.30
N PHE A 370 -12.36 6.79 -21.88
CA PHE A 370 -12.57 7.55 -23.12
C PHE A 370 -12.71 9.07 -22.92
N ASN A 371 -12.83 9.54 -21.66
CA ASN A 371 -12.99 10.96 -21.37
C ASN A 371 -11.68 11.70 -21.63
N ARG A 372 -11.77 12.77 -22.43
CA ARG A 372 -10.64 13.62 -22.80
C ARG A 372 -10.05 14.42 -21.63
N VAL A 373 -10.69 14.43 -20.45
CA VAL A 373 -10.14 15.03 -19.22
C VAL A 373 -8.76 14.46 -18.86
N PHE A 374 -8.50 13.21 -19.26
CA PHE A 374 -7.25 12.50 -18.99
C PHE A 374 -6.45 12.13 -20.25
N ASN A 375 -6.88 12.52 -21.46
CA ASN A 375 -6.15 12.24 -22.72
C ASN A 375 -5.29 13.42 -23.15
#